data_AF-K1JQ49-F1
#
_entry.id   AF-K1JQ49-F1
#
_cell.length_a   1.000
_cell.length_b   1.000
_cell.length_c   1.000
_cell.angle_alpha   90.00
_cell.angle_beta   90.00
_cell.angle_gamma   90.00
#
_symmetry.space_group_name_H-M   'P 1'
#
loop_
_entity.id
_entity.type
_entity.pdbx_description
1 polymer ?
#
loop_
_entity_poly.entity_id
_entity_poly.type
_entity_poly.pdbx_seq_one_letter_code
_entity_poly.pdbx_strand_id
1 'polypeptide(L)'
;MRNTVIALSLGLGLGLCSLPSLAATLAEQFSLMEKGAASALDTRLFSHDGVDIKAWVDGAPVIIAVPIMNELGKLEGESRYYFKGGKLFGVKEPAAQFAFDDSGKLTQWLDEKGQPAEFVSKMSMQQRQEWLTKRATELSKLFAPGAAEQKAAKGSVKLKGGELAHWLCNGKLMELAGGDKVIFEQEKLKIGEQGIEGEVSLRQDKGWQELSLKCEVQGNQVTRLTWQPLPATNKPQ
;
A
#
# COMPACT_ATOMS: atom_id res chain seq x y z
N MET A 1 -24.54 -66.78 -17.58
CA MET A 1 -23.30 -67.24 -16.94
C MET A 1 -23.13 -66.48 -15.63
N ARG A 2 -22.72 -67.20 -14.59
CA ARG A 2 -22.60 -66.91 -13.14
C ARG A 2 -22.46 -65.45 -12.69
N ASN A 3 -23.33 -65.09 -11.73
CA ASN A 3 -23.17 -64.03 -10.74
C ASN A 3 -21.95 -64.30 -9.83
N THR A 4 -21.19 -63.25 -9.52
CA THR A 4 -20.34 -63.21 -8.32
C THR A 4 -20.46 -61.84 -7.67
N VAL A 5 -21.16 -61.83 -6.54
CA VAL A 5 -21.17 -60.77 -5.54
C VAL A 5 -19.97 -61.02 -4.63
N ILE A 6 -19.12 -60.02 -4.43
CA ILE A 6 -18.13 -60.01 -3.35
C ILE A 6 -18.45 -58.82 -2.45
N ALA A 7 -19.09 -59.12 -1.33
CA ALA A 7 -19.15 -58.26 -0.16
C ALA A 7 -18.03 -58.72 0.79
N LEU A 8 -17.13 -57.81 1.14
CA LEU A 8 -16.18 -57.96 2.23
C LEU A 8 -16.21 -56.65 3.03
N SER A 9 -17.03 -56.65 4.07
CA SER A 9 -16.92 -55.78 5.23
C SER A 9 -16.15 -56.53 6.32
N LEU A 10 -15.41 -55.75 7.14
CA LEU A 10 -14.61 -56.05 8.35
C LEU A 10 -13.15 -55.62 8.12
N GLY A 11 -12.55 -54.69 8.87
CA GLY A 11 -12.99 -53.94 10.04
C GLY A 11 -11.80 -53.11 10.54
N LEU A 12 -12.13 -52.00 11.20
CA LEU A 12 -11.40 -51.40 12.33
C LEU A 12 -9.86 -51.33 12.27
N GLY A 13 -9.39 -50.09 12.11
CA GLY A 13 -8.50 -49.51 13.11
C GLY A 13 -7.03 -49.53 12.78
N LEU A 14 -6.56 -48.48 12.10
CA LEU A 14 -5.28 -47.84 12.40
C LEU A 14 -5.47 -46.33 12.15
N GLY A 15 -5.30 -45.57 13.23
CA GLY A 15 -5.66 -44.17 13.33
C GLY A 15 -5.04 -43.32 12.23
N LEU A 16 -5.91 -42.65 11.47
CA LEU A 16 -5.58 -41.35 10.92
C LEU A 16 -5.32 -40.44 12.13
N CYS A 17 -4.05 -40.35 12.56
CA CYS A 17 -3.59 -39.18 13.27
C CYS A 17 -3.85 -38.00 12.33
N SER A 18 -5.02 -37.40 12.45
CA SER A 18 -5.25 -36.02 12.04
C SER A 18 -4.26 -35.20 12.86
N LEU A 19 -3.05 -35.03 12.33
CA LEU A 19 -2.15 -33.99 12.81
C LEU A 19 -2.98 -32.71 12.80
N PRO A 20 -3.13 -32.01 13.95
CA PRO A 20 -3.68 -30.67 13.89
C PRO A 20 -2.74 -29.89 12.99
N SER A 21 -3.21 -29.50 11.80
CA SER A 21 -2.53 -28.49 11.01
C SER A 21 -2.52 -27.24 11.88
N LEU A 22 -1.45 -27.02 12.63
CA LEU A 22 -1.27 -25.80 13.39
C LEU A 22 -1.35 -24.68 12.34
N ALA A 23 -2.41 -23.86 12.43
CA ALA A 23 -2.52 -22.70 11.58
C ALA A 23 -1.24 -21.88 11.77
N ALA A 24 -0.59 -21.50 10.66
CA ALA A 24 0.62 -20.71 10.71
C ALA A 24 0.40 -19.46 11.59
N THR A 25 1.37 -19.16 12.44
CA THR A 25 1.34 -17.98 13.30
C THR A 25 1.19 -16.71 12.45
N LEU A 26 0.69 -15.62 13.04
CA LEU A 26 0.51 -14.37 12.33
C LEU A 26 1.83 -13.86 11.71
N ALA A 27 2.94 -14.00 12.45
CA ALA A 27 4.27 -13.62 11.99
C ALA A 27 4.75 -14.46 10.79
N GLU A 28 4.47 -15.77 10.78
CA GLU A 28 4.76 -16.63 9.64
C GLU A 28 3.92 -16.25 8.43
N GLN A 29 2.63 -15.95 8.63
CA GLN A 29 1.75 -15.49 7.55
C GLN A 29 2.24 -14.16 6.95
N PHE A 30 2.63 -13.18 7.77
CA PHE A 30 3.24 -11.94 7.28
C PHE A 30 4.52 -12.22 6.49
N SER A 31 5.41 -13.05 7.03
CA SER A 31 6.67 -13.40 6.35
C SER A 31 6.46 -14.09 5.01
N LEU A 32 5.44 -14.95 4.89
CA LEU A 32 5.05 -15.58 3.62
C LEU A 32 4.52 -14.56 2.62
N MET A 33 3.65 -13.64 3.06
CA MET A 33 3.15 -12.55 2.23
C MET A 33 4.28 -11.65 1.73
N GLU A 34 5.24 -11.28 2.60
CA GLU A 34 6.39 -10.46 2.23
C GLU A 34 7.26 -11.13 1.16
N LYS A 35 7.54 -12.44 1.31
CA LYS A 35 8.30 -13.21 0.31
C LYS A 35 7.57 -13.29 -1.02
N GLY A 36 6.25 -13.54 -1.00
CA GLY A 36 5.42 -13.57 -2.20
C GLY A 36 5.39 -12.20 -2.89
N ALA A 37 5.16 -11.15 -2.12
CA ALA A 37 5.11 -9.78 -2.62
C ALA A 37 6.43 -9.33 -3.26
N ALA A 38 7.56 -9.58 -2.58
CA ALA A 38 8.87 -9.18 -3.07
C ALA A 38 9.31 -9.91 -4.35
N SER A 39 8.77 -11.10 -4.63
CA SER A 39 9.15 -11.91 -5.78
C SER A 39 8.23 -11.77 -7.00
N ALA A 40 6.97 -11.39 -6.80
CA ALA A 40 5.95 -11.49 -7.84
C ALA A 40 5.16 -10.20 -8.10
N LEU A 41 5.17 -9.22 -7.18
CA LEU A 41 4.26 -8.09 -7.26
C LEU A 41 4.95 -6.79 -7.70
N ASP A 42 4.20 -5.97 -8.42
CA ASP A 42 4.62 -4.63 -8.78
C ASP A 42 4.79 -3.78 -7.53
N THR A 43 5.88 -3.01 -7.48
CA THR A 43 6.13 -2.07 -6.39
C THR A 43 5.75 -0.66 -6.81
N ARG A 44 5.01 0.04 -5.94
CA ARG A 44 4.71 1.47 -6.07
C ARG A 44 5.29 2.26 -4.91
N LEU A 45 5.69 3.50 -5.16
CA LEU A 45 6.25 4.39 -4.13
C LEU A 45 5.69 5.80 -4.28
N PHE A 46 4.94 6.26 -3.28
CA PHE A 46 4.31 7.58 -3.29
C PHE A 46 4.66 8.38 -2.04
N SER A 47 5.06 9.64 -2.19
CA SER A 47 5.10 10.55 -1.05
C SER A 47 3.68 10.83 -0.56
N HIS A 48 3.50 10.90 0.74
CA HIS A 48 2.26 11.32 1.39
C HIS A 48 2.58 11.74 2.82
N ASP A 49 2.02 12.86 3.29
CA ASP A 49 2.28 13.40 4.64
C ASP A 49 3.77 13.50 5.02
N GLY A 50 4.64 13.82 4.05
CA GLY A 50 6.08 14.00 4.28
C GLY A 50 6.91 12.71 4.38
N VAL A 51 6.31 11.54 4.10
CA VAL A 51 7.03 10.27 4.01
C VAL A 51 6.78 9.57 2.68
N ASP A 52 7.73 8.73 2.25
CA ASP A 52 7.58 7.91 1.05
C ASP A 52 7.00 6.54 1.42
N ILE A 53 5.74 6.32 1.06
CA ILE A 53 4.99 5.10 1.36
C ILE A 53 5.16 4.12 0.19
N LYS A 54 5.57 2.89 0.51
CA LYS A 54 5.76 1.82 -0.48
C LYS A 54 4.59 0.85 -0.44
N ALA A 55 4.14 0.37 -1.59
CA ALA A 55 3.18 -0.73 -1.67
C ALA A 55 3.61 -1.79 -2.68
N TRP A 56 3.22 -3.03 -2.41
CA TRP A 56 3.24 -4.14 -3.36
C TRP A 56 1.82 -4.40 -3.83
N VAL A 57 1.61 -4.42 -5.13
CA VAL A 57 0.29 -4.30 -5.75
C VAL A 57 0.02 -5.45 -6.72
N ASP A 58 -1.18 -6.01 -6.63
CA ASP A 58 -1.77 -6.95 -7.60
C ASP A 58 -3.18 -6.47 -7.95
N GLY A 59 -3.25 -5.44 -8.79
CA GLY A 59 -4.47 -4.65 -9.04
C GLY A 59 -4.89 -3.76 -7.84
N ALA A 60 -4.83 -4.28 -6.62
CA ALA A 60 -4.98 -3.58 -5.35
C ALA A 60 -3.76 -3.85 -4.44
N PRO A 61 -3.51 -3.02 -3.41
CA PRO A 61 -2.42 -3.27 -2.48
C PRO A 61 -2.56 -4.61 -1.76
N VAL A 62 -1.47 -5.39 -1.73
CA VAL A 62 -1.32 -6.60 -0.92
C VAL A 62 -0.55 -6.29 0.36
N ILE A 63 0.47 -5.43 0.25
CA ILE A 63 1.23 -4.91 1.39
C ILE A 63 1.42 -3.41 1.19
N ILE A 64 1.21 -2.61 2.24
CA ILE A 64 1.61 -1.20 2.30
C ILE A 64 2.59 -1.03 3.46
N ALA A 65 3.78 -0.52 3.18
CA ALA A 65 4.82 -0.19 4.14
C ALA A 65 4.88 1.33 4.33
N VAL A 66 4.68 1.76 5.58
CA VAL A 66 4.65 3.16 5.99
C VAL A 66 5.83 3.42 6.92
N PRO A 67 6.82 4.23 6.50
CA PRO A 67 7.92 4.63 7.37
C PRO A 67 7.41 5.40 8.61
N ILE A 68 8.04 5.14 9.75
CA ILE A 68 7.85 5.91 10.98
C ILE A 68 9.12 6.74 11.16
N MET A 69 8.96 8.05 11.00
CA MET A 69 10.04 9.02 11.16
C MET A 69 9.92 9.71 12.51
N ASN A 70 11.05 10.03 13.13
CA ASN A 70 11.07 10.81 14.35
C ASN A 70 11.08 12.31 14.08
N GLU A 71 11.09 13.10 15.15
CA GLU A 71 11.06 14.57 15.07
C GLU A 71 12.24 15.17 14.29
N LEU A 72 13.36 14.44 14.20
CA LEU A 72 14.55 14.84 13.44
C LEU A 72 14.53 14.33 11.98
N GLY A 73 13.44 13.71 11.54
CA GLY A 73 13.34 13.10 10.21
C GLY A 73 14.20 11.85 10.05
N LYS A 74 14.56 11.16 11.13
CA LYS A 74 15.27 9.87 11.09
C LYS A 74 14.25 8.72 11.16
N LEU A 75 14.49 7.68 10.37
CA LEU A 75 13.70 6.44 10.42
C LEU A 75 13.85 5.74 11.78
N GLU A 76 12.73 5.52 12.46
CA GLU A 76 12.64 4.77 13.73
C GLU A 76 11.96 3.41 13.58
N GLY A 77 11.16 3.24 12.54
CA GLY A 77 10.49 1.98 12.28
C GLY A 77 9.68 2.00 11.01
N GLU A 78 8.89 0.95 10.81
CA GLU A 78 7.99 0.82 9.68
C GLU A 78 6.74 0.06 10.14
N SER A 79 5.57 0.60 9.81
CA SER A 79 4.31 -0.12 9.94
C SER A 79 3.96 -0.77 8.60
N ARG A 80 3.58 -2.04 8.63
CA ARG A 80 3.12 -2.79 7.45
C ARG A 80 1.67 -3.18 7.58
N TYR A 81 0.88 -2.87 6.57
CA TYR A 81 -0.53 -3.24 6.44
C TYR A 81 -0.65 -4.33 5.39
N TYR A 82 -1.26 -5.45 5.75
CA TYR A 82 -1.39 -6.64 4.92
C TYR A 82 -2.84 -6.82 4.51
N PHE A 83 -3.06 -7.10 3.23
CA PHE A 83 -4.38 -7.24 2.65
C PHE A 83 -4.55 -8.60 1.98
N LYS A 84 -5.72 -9.21 2.14
CA LYS A 84 -6.14 -10.42 1.42
C LYS A 84 -7.47 -10.13 0.73
N GLY A 85 -7.53 -10.30 -0.60
CA GLY A 85 -8.74 -9.99 -1.38
C GLY A 85 -9.22 -8.54 -1.21
N GLY A 86 -8.28 -7.59 -1.03
CA GLY A 86 -8.59 -6.17 -0.81
C GLY A 86 -9.08 -5.82 0.60
N LYS A 87 -9.17 -6.78 1.53
CA LYS A 87 -9.55 -6.55 2.93
C LYS A 87 -8.33 -6.54 3.83
N LEU A 88 -8.35 -5.70 4.87
CA LEU A 88 -7.30 -5.68 5.88
C LEU A 88 -7.25 -7.04 6.59
N PHE A 89 -6.13 -7.74 6.45
CA PHE A 89 -5.87 -9.04 7.07
C PHE A 89 -5.07 -8.88 8.37
N GLY A 90 -4.11 -7.95 8.39
CA GLY A 90 -3.34 -7.70 9.59
C GLY A 90 -2.46 -6.45 9.46
N VAL A 91 -1.92 -6.03 10.59
CA VAL A 91 -0.97 -4.91 10.68
C VAL A 91 0.20 -5.33 11.56
N LYS A 92 1.43 -5.05 11.10
CA LYS A 92 2.66 -5.20 11.88
C LYS A 92 3.24 -3.83 12.13
N GLU A 93 3.35 -3.45 13.38
CA GLU A 93 4.05 -2.25 13.83
C GLU A 93 5.31 -2.67 14.58
N PRO A 94 6.26 -1.75 14.87
CA PRO A 94 7.50 -2.12 15.56
C PRO A 94 7.29 -2.89 16.87
N ALA A 95 6.28 -2.50 17.66
CA ALA A 95 6.03 -3.06 18.99
C ALA A 95 4.79 -3.96 19.08
N ALA A 96 4.06 -4.19 17.98
CA ALA A 96 2.78 -4.89 18.02
C ALA A 96 2.37 -5.53 16.69
N GLN A 97 1.52 -6.55 16.77
CA GLN A 97 0.91 -7.19 15.61
C GLN A 97 -0.61 -7.33 15.82
N PHE A 98 -1.38 -7.12 14.75
CA PHE A 98 -2.83 -7.10 14.78
C PHE A 98 -3.38 -8.05 13.72
N ALA A 99 -4.34 -8.90 14.07
CA ALA A 99 -5.02 -9.78 13.12
C ALA A 99 -6.50 -9.42 13.00
N PHE A 100 -7.01 -9.42 11.78
CA PHE A 100 -8.40 -9.18 11.46
C PHE A 100 -9.03 -10.45 10.86
N ASP A 101 -10.30 -10.70 11.18
CA ASP A 101 -11.08 -11.73 10.50
C ASP A 101 -11.70 -11.21 9.19
N ASP A 102 -12.35 -12.10 8.44
CA ASP A 102 -12.97 -11.77 7.14
C ASP A 102 -14.13 -10.78 7.22
N SER A 103 -14.68 -10.57 8.42
CA SER A 103 -15.71 -9.55 8.71
C SER A 103 -15.11 -8.17 9.00
N GLY A 104 -13.78 -8.07 9.12
CA GLY A 104 -13.06 -6.85 9.46
C GLY A 104 -12.96 -6.59 10.97
N LYS A 105 -13.19 -7.61 11.80
CA LYS A 105 -13.08 -7.49 13.25
C LYS A 105 -11.66 -7.79 13.71
N LEU A 106 -11.13 -6.97 14.63
CA LEU A 106 -9.84 -7.22 15.27
C LEU A 106 -9.97 -8.41 16.23
N THR A 107 -9.23 -9.48 15.96
CA THR A 107 -9.29 -10.74 16.72
C THR A 107 -8.06 -10.98 17.58
N GLN A 108 -6.91 -10.40 17.21
CA GLN A 108 -5.67 -10.53 17.97
C GLN A 108 -4.96 -9.18 18.07
N TRP A 109 -4.45 -8.88 19.26
CA TRP A 109 -3.45 -7.86 19.52
C TRP A 109 -2.29 -8.57 20.22
N LEU A 110 -1.18 -8.68 19.50
CA LEU A 110 0.04 -9.32 19.98
C LEU A 110 1.12 -8.26 20.22
N ASP A 111 2.00 -8.51 21.18
CA ASP A 111 3.20 -7.71 21.43
C ASP A 111 4.30 -8.00 20.38
N GLU A 112 5.48 -7.38 20.56
CA GLU A 112 6.64 -7.59 19.70
C GLU A 112 7.11 -9.06 19.65
N LYS A 113 6.82 -9.85 20.70
CA LYS A 113 7.18 -11.27 20.82
C LYS A 113 6.11 -12.19 20.25
N GLY A 114 5.02 -11.64 19.71
CA GLY A 114 3.89 -12.40 19.19
C GLY A 114 3.02 -13.02 20.28
N GLN A 115 3.15 -12.59 21.54
CA GLN A 115 2.28 -13.01 22.64
C GLN A 115 1.08 -12.07 22.76
N PRO A 116 -0.07 -12.52 23.28
CA PRO A 116 -1.19 -11.62 23.55
C PRO A 116 -0.73 -10.43 24.39
N ALA A 117 -1.02 -9.21 23.92
CA ALA A 117 -0.62 -8.01 24.62
C ALA A 117 -1.31 -7.94 26.00
N GLU A 118 -0.53 -7.62 27.03
CA GLU A 118 -1.04 -7.52 28.40
C GLU A 118 -2.00 -6.33 28.54
N PHE A 119 -2.97 -6.47 29.45
CA PHE A 119 -3.91 -5.41 29.84
C PHE A 119 -4.77 -4.80 28.71
N VAL A 120 -4.96 -5.52 27.60
CA VAL A 120 -5.84 -5.06 26.50
C VAL A 120 -7.30 -5.27 26.85
N SER A 121 -8.05 -4.18 27.03
CA SER A 121 -9.49 -4.21 27.26
C SER A 121 -10.28 -4.39 25.95
N LYS A 122 -11.57 -4.80 26.06
CA LYS A 122 -12.49 -4.82 24.91
C LYS A 122 -12.63 -3.45 24.23
N MET A 123 -12.64 -2.37 25.03
CA MET A 123 -12.74 -1.00 24.52
C MET A 123 -11.48 -0.62 23.74
N SER A 124 -10.30 -0.97 24.25
CA SER A 124 -9.02 -0.76 23.57
C SER A 124 -8.96 -1.51 22.23
N MET A 125 -9.45 -2.76 22.20
CA MET A 125 -9.56 -3.53 20.94
C MET A 125 -10.45 -2.82 19.92
N GLN A 126 -11.63 -2.33 20.33
CA GLN A 126 -12.55 -1.65 19.42
C GLN A 126 -11.97 -0.35 18.87
N GLN A 127 -11.41 0.51 19.73
CA GLN A 127 -10.76 1.75 19.31
C GLN A 127 -9.62 1.48 18.33
N ARG A 128 -8.83 0.43 18.61
CA ARG A 128 -7.71 0.05 17.74
C ARG A 128 -8.19 -0.50 16.41
N GLN A 129 -9.25 -1.32 16.40
CA GLN A 129 -9.89 -1.80 15.17
C GLN A 129 -10.34 -0.63 14.29
N GLU A 130 -11.10 0.31 14.85
CA GLU A 130 -11.61 1.49 14.13
C GLU A 130 -10.47 2.32 13.53
N TRP A 131 -9.45 2.63 14.33
CA TRP A 131 -8.30 3.40 13.87
C TRP A 131 -7.53 2.71 12.75
N LEU A 132 -7.17 1.42 12.93
CA LEU A 132 -6.41 0.66 11.93
C LEU A 132 -7.20 0.48 10.64
N THR A 133 -8.50 0.25 10.73
CA THR A 133 -9.37 0.06 9.55
C THR A 133 -9.49 1.35 8.75
N LYS A 134 -9.68 2.48 9.44
CA LYS A 134 -9.70 3.81 8.81
C LYS A 134 -8.36 4.11 8.14
N ARG A 135 -7.25 3.95 8.86
CA ARG A 135 -5.91 4.22 8.34
C ARG A 135 -5.56 3.32 7.15
N ALA A 136 -5.87 2.03 7.21
CA ALA A 136 -5.66 1.10 6.10
C ALA A 136 -6.45 1.49 4.85
N THR A 137 -7.69 1.98 5.04
CA THR A 137 -8.53 2.47 3.94
C THR A 137 -7.96 3.74 3.31
N GLU A 138 -7.50 4.68 4.12
CA GLU A 138 -6.83 5.90 3.65
C GLU A 138 -5.56 5.57 2.85
N LEU A 139 -4.70 4.71 3.41
CA LEU A 139 -3.48 4.25 2.75
C LEU A 139 -3.76 3.53 1.43
N SER A 140 -4.77 2.66 1.39
CA SER A 140 -5.12 1.91 0.17
C SER A 140 -5.57 2.83 -0.96
N LYS A 141 -6.24 3.95 -0.64
CA LYS A 141 -6.67 4.94 -1.65
C LYS A 141 -5.49 5.61 -2.36
N LEU A 142 -4.36 5.80 -1.69
CA LEU A 142 -3.15 6.38 -2.30
C LEU A 142 -2.71 5.59 -3.54
N PHE A 143 -2.89 4.27 -3.50
CA PHE A 143 -2.46 3.34 -4.54
C PHE A 143 -3.55 2.95 -5.53
N ALA A 144 -4.78 3.43 -5.35
CA ALA A 144 -5.83 3.26 -6.36
C ALA A 144 -5.49 4.09 -7.62
N PRO A 145 -5.87 3.61 -8.82
CA PRO A 145 -5.72 4.40 -10.04
C PRO A 145 -6.48 5.72 -9.93
N GLY A 146 -5.77 6.82 -10.15
CA GLY A 146 -6.35 8.16 -10.13
C GLY A 146 -7.21 8.47 -11.36
N ALA A 147 -7.84 9.64 -11.38
CA ALA A 147 -8.73 10.02 -12.48
C ALA A 147 -8.02 10.07 -13.85
N ALA A 148 -6.76 10.49 -13.88
CA ALA A 148 -5.95 10.53 -15.09
C ALA A 148 -5.63 9.11 -15.60
N GLU A 149 -5.12 8.26 -14.72
CA GLU A 149 -4.80 6.85 -15.01
C GLU A 149 -6.05 6.09 -15.51
N GLN A 150 -7.21 6.29 -14.88
CA GLN A 150 -8.47 5.68 -15.31
C GLN A 150 -8.91 6.13 -16.71
N LYS A 151 -8.76 7.41 -17.05
CA LYS A 151 -9.08 7.94 -18.38
C LYS A 151 -8.13 7.41 -19.45
N ALA A 152 -6.84 7.29 -19.15
CA ALA A 152 -5.86 6.69 -20.04
C ALA A 152 -6.15 5.19 -20.26
N ALA A 153 -6.46 4.45 -19.19
CA ALA A 153 -6.84 3.04 -19.27
C ALA A 153 -8.08 2.78 -20.13
N LYS A 154 -9.05 3.71 -20.15
CA LYS A 154 -10.24 3.66 -21.01
C LYS A 154 -9.97 4.03 -22.47
N GLY A 155 -8.74 4.40 -22.84
CA GLY A 155 -8.40 4.85 -24.20
C GLY A 155 -9.01 6.20 -24.59
N SER A 156 -9.52 6.97 -23.62
CA SER A 156 -10.18 8.26 -23.86
C SER A 156 -9.20 9.42 -24.06
N VAL A 157 -7.90 9.15 -23.99
CA VAL A 157 -6.81 10.13 -24.05
C VAL A 157 -5.93 9.82 -25.27
N LYS A 158 -5.62 10.85 -26.08
CA LYS A 158 -4.80 10.71 -27.31
C LYS A 158 -3.31 10.97 -27.10
N LEU A 159 -2.91 11.35 -25.88
CA LEU A 159 -1.52 11.62 -25.50
C LEU A 159 -0.67 10.35 -25.60
N LYS A 160 0.61 10.50 -25.96
CA LYS A 160 1.57 9.40 -26.09
C LYS A 160 2.95 9.82 -25.55
N GLY A 161 3.81 8.83 -25.30
CA GLY A 161 5.20 9.05 -24.88
C GLY A 161 5.31 10.00 -23.69
N GLY A 162 6.22 10.97 -23.76
CA GLY A 162 6.46 11.93 -22.68
C GLY A 162 5.25 12.81 -22.32
N GLU A 163 4.38 13.14 -23.29
CA GLU A 163 3.17 13.93 -23.01
C GLU A 163 2.19 13.16 -22.11
N LEU A 164 2.04 11.86 -22.36
CA LEU A 164 1.20 10.99 -21.53
C LEU A 164 1.80 10.85 -20.13
N ALA A 165 3.10 10.58 -20.03
CA ALA A 165 3.80 10.44 -18.75
C ALA A 165 3.63 11.70 -17.88
N HIS A 166 3.91 12.87 -18.46
CA HIS A 166 3.75 14.15 -17.79
C HIS A 166 2.31 14.40 -17.32
N TRP A 167 1.31 14.11 -18.17
CA TRP A 167 -0.09 14.28 -17.80
C TRP A 167 -0.53 13.36 -16.66
N LEU A 168 -0.10 12.09 -16.67
CA LEU A 168 -0.36 11.13 -15.59
C LEU A 168 0.27 11.60 -14.27
N CYS A 169 1.54 12.02 -14.32
CA CYS A 169 2.29 12.49 -13.16
C CYS A 169 1.64 13.73 -12.52
N ASN A 170 1.25 14.72 -13.32
CA ASN A 170 0.57 15.91 -12.79
C ASN A 170 -0.79 15.56 -12.18
N GLY A 171 -1.56 14.68 -12.84
CA GLY A 171 -2.84 14.21 -12.32
C GLY A 171 -2.69 13.55 -10.95
N LYS A 172 -1.70 12.65 -10.80
CA LYS A 172 -1.46 11.96 -9.54
C LYS A 172 -0.89 12.90 -8.46
N LEU A 173 -0.05 13.86 -8.82
CA LEU A 173 0.45 14.88 -7.88
C LEU A 173 -0.69 15.73 -7.31
N MET A 174 -1.58 16.23 -8.15
CA MET A 174 -2.74 17.01 -7.68
C MET A 174 -3.64 16.20 -6.74
N GLU A 175 -3.85 14.91 -7.03
CA GLU A 175 -4.63 14.01 -6.20
C GLU A 175 -3.98 13.75 -4.83
N LEU A 176 -2.69 13.44 -4.79
CA LEU A 176 -2.01 13.06 -3.55
C LEU A 176 -1.59 14.26 -2.68
N ALA A 177 -1.24 15.39 -3.30
CA ALA A 177 -0.78 16.59 -2.60
C ALA A 177 -1.91 17.62 -2.36
N GLY A 178 -3.13 17.37 -2.83
CA GLY A 178 -4.28 18.26 -2.61
C GLY A 178 -4.13 19.60 -3.32
N GLY A 179 -4.03 19.58 -4.64
CA GLY A 179 -3.97 20.78 -5.48
C GLY A 179 -4.83 20.69 -6.73
N ASP A 180 -4.93 21.80 -7.47
CA ASP A 180 -5.81 21.89 -8.64
C ASP A 180 -5.09 22.35 -9.93
N LYS A 181 -3.81 22.72 -9.83
CA LYS A 181 -3.00 23.15 -10.97
C LYS A 181 -1.51 22.91 -10.73
N VAL A 182 -0.83 22.42 -11.75
CA VAL A 182 0.63 22.29 -11.80
C VAL A 182 1.15 23.16 -12.95
N ILE A 183 2.18 23.96 -12.70
CA ILE A 183 2.95 24.71 -13.71
C ILE A 183 4.43 24.40 -13.56
N PHE A 184 5.21 24.64 -14.61
CA PHE A 184 6.64 24.37 -14.62
C PHE A 184 7.34 25.26 -15.65
N GLU A 185 8.63 25.48 -15.43
CA GLU A 185 9.53 26.07 -16.43
C GLU A 185 10.12 24.93 -17.26
N GLN A 186 10.09 25.02 -18.59
CA GLN A 186 10.54 23.94 -19.49
C GLN A 186 11.98 23.51 -19.22
N GLU A 187 12.84 24.45 -18.86
CA GLU A 187 14.27 24.19 -18.59
C GLU A 187 14.50 23.44 -17.27
N LYS A 188 13.52 23.44 -16.37
CA LYS A 188 13.61 22.85 -15.03
C LYS A 188 12.92 21.50 -14.89
N LEU A 189 12.18 21.06 -15.91
CA LEU A 189 11.45 19.79 -15.89
C LEU A 189 11.90 18.91 -17.05
N LYS A 190 12.55 17.79 -16.72
CA LYS A 190 12.86 16.74 -17.69
C LYS A 190 11.61 15.91 -17.93
N ILE A 191 11.21 15.78 -19.18
CA ILE A 191 10.05 14.98 -19.60
C ILE A 191 10.54 13.86 -20.52
N GLY A 192 10.20 12.62 -20.19
CA GLY A 192 10.49 11.43 -20.99
C GLY A 192 9.31 10.46 -20.98
N GLU A 193 9.36 9.44 -21.83
CA GLU A 193 8.28 8.44 -21.92
C GLU A 193 8.08 7.64 -20.64
N GLN A 194 9.12 7.52 -19.82
CA GLN A 194 9.11 6.77 -18.57
C GLN A 194 8.75 7.64 -17.35
N GLY A 195 8.56 8.95 -17.50
CA GLY A 195 8.28 9.82 -16.37
C GLY A 195 8.78 11.25 -16.52
N ILE A 196 8.70 11.99 -15.41
CA ILE A 196 9.18 13.37 -15.31
C ILE A 196 10.02 13.55 -14.05
N GLU A 197 10.99 14.45 -14.12
CA GLU A 197 11.86 14.78 -12.98
C GLU A 197 12.28 16.24 -13.05
N GLY A 198 12.15 16.97 -11.95
CA GLY A 198 12.52 18.37 -11.87
C GLY A 198 11.59 19.22 -11.00
N GLU A 199 11.62 20.52 -11.23
CA GLU A 199 10.89 21.50 -10.43
C GLU A 199 9.51 21.81 -11.04
N VAL A 200 8.49 21.89 -10.19
CA VAL A 200 7.14 22.37 -10.55
C VAL A 200 6.57 23.24 -9.45
N SER A 201 5.64 24.10 -9.80
CA SER A 201 4.81 24.82 -8.84
C SER A 201 3.42 24.18 -8.80
N LEU A 202 2.99 23.75 -7.61
CA LEU A 202 1.66 23.23 -7.35
C LEU A 202 0.81 24.31 -6.69
N ARG A 203 -0.39 24.55 -7.21
CA ARG A 203 -1.37 25.42 -6.54
C ARG A 203 -2.23 24.60 -5.59
N GLN A 204 -2.24 25.04 -4.33
CA GLN A 204 -3.05 24.53 -3.23
C GLN A 204 -3.87 25.68 -2.62
N ASP A 205 -4.72 25.37 -1.64
CA ASP A 205 -5.58 26.37 -0.96
C ASP A 205 -4.78 27.54 -0.35
N LYS A 206 -3.54 27.28 0.10
CA LYS A 206 -2.65 28.27 0.72
C LYS A 206 -1.81 29.08 -0.28
N GLY A 207 -1.94 28.80 -1.57
CA GLY A 207 -1.17 29.45 -2.64
C GLY A 207 -0.31 28.47 -3.43
N TRP A 208 0.73 29.00 -4.07
CA TRP A 208 1.68 28.21 -4.84
C TRP A 208 2.78 27.65 -3.94
N GLN A 209 3.06 26.36 -4.09
CA GLN A 209 4.19 25.69 -3.47
C GLN A 209 5.13 25.18 -4.56
N GLU A 210 6.39 25.59 -4.48
CA GLU A 210 7.44 25.07 -5.36
C GLU A 210 7.91 23.71 -4.84
N LEU A 211 8.00 22.73 -5.72
CA LEU A 211 8.32 21.34 -5.42
C LEU A 211 9.43 20.84 -6.34
N SER A 212 10.37 20.08 -5.78
CA SER A 212 11.21 19.16 -6.57
C SER A 212 10.52 17.80 -6.58
N LEU A 213 10.29 17.24 -7.75
CA LEU A 213 9.60 15.96 -7.88
C LEU A 213 10.35 14.98 -8.78
N LYS A 214 10.06 13.70 -8.54
CA LYS A 214 10.38 12.60 -9.42
C LYS A 214 9.15 11.72 -9.58
N CYS A 215 8.77 11.48 -10.82
CA CYS A 215 7.64 10.65 -11.17
C CYS A 215 8.04 9.63 -12.23
N GLU A 216 7.68 8.37 -12.03
CA GLU A 216 7.91 7.27 -12.96
C GLU A 216 6.56 6.66 -13.34
N VAL A 217 6.41 6.30 -14.62
CA VAL A 217 5.20 5.68 -15.17
C VAL A 217 5.52 4.35 -15.84
N GLN A 218 4.54 3.46 -15.82
CA GLN A 218 4.55 2.21 -16.57
C GLN A 218 3.21 2.04 -17.29
N GLY A 219 3.23 2.18 -18.62
CA GLY A 219 2.01 2.23 -19.41
C GLY A 219 1.11 3.40 -19.00
N ASN A 220 -0.09 3.07 -18.50
CA ASN A 220 -1.10 4.05 -18.06
C ASN A 220 -1.14 4.24 -16.54
N GLN A 221 -0.07 3.86 -15.83
CA GLN A 221 0.00 3.90 -14.38
C GLN A 221 1.21 4.69 -13.90
N VAL A 222 1.05 5.45 -12.82
CA VAL A 222 2.15 6.04 -12.07
C VAL A 222 2.66 5.00 -11.08
N THR A 223 3.94 4.67 -11.14
CA THR A 223 4.57 3.67 -10.27
C THR A 223 5.44 4.31 -9.19
N ARG A 224 5.98 5.50 -9.47
CA ARG A 224 6.65 6.34 -8.47
C ARG A 224 6.14 7.76 -8.57
N LEU A 225 5.90 8.40 -7.44
CA LEU A 225 5.72 9.84 -7.36
C LEU A 225 6.23 10.31 -6.01
N THR A 226 7.40 10.91 -5.99
CA THR A 226 8.00 11.48 -4.79
C THR A 226 8.24 12.98 -4.98
N TRP A 227 7.98 13.78 -3.95
CA TRP A 227 8.23 15.21 -4.01
C TRP A 227 8.67 15.78 -2.67
N GLN A 228 9.38 16.90 -2.73
CA GLN A 228 9.76 17.69 -1.57
C GLN A 228 9.55 19.17 -1.86
N PRO A 229 9.11 19.96 -0.86
CA PRO A 229 9.11 21.41 -0.97
C PRO A 229 10.51 21.91 -1.30
N LEU A 230 10.63 22.78 -2.30
CA LEU A 230 11.86 23.53 -2.48
C LEU A 230 12.03 24.49 -1.30
N PRO A 231 13.28 24.77 -0.86
CA PRO A 231 13.53 25.83 0.09
C PRO A 231 12.86 27.10 -0.42
N ALA A 232 12.17 27.82 0.45
CA ALA A 232 11.63 29.12 0.08
C ALA A 232 12.80 30.00 -0.39
N THR A 233 12.95 30.15 -1.71
CA THR A 233 13.76 31.24 -2.23
C THR A 233 13.07 32.48 -1.71
N ASN A 234 13.77 33.29 -0.89
CA ASN A 234 13.33 34.62 -0.51
C ASN A 234 13.10 35.44 -1.80
N LYS A 235 11.94 35.27 -2.44
CA LYS A 235 11.46 36.17 -3.47
C LYS A 235 10.86 37.34 -2.70
N PRO A 236 11.48 38.52 -2.70
CA PRO A 236 10.86 39.69 -2.08
C PRO A 236 9.48 39.90 -2.72
N GLN A 237 8.50 40.21 -1.86
CA GLN A 237 7.14 40.58 -2.25
C GLN A 237 7.14 41.81 -3.15
#